data_AF-A0A2V8XKC0-F1
#
_entry.id   AF-A0A2V8XKC0-F1
#
_cell.length_a   1.000
_cell.length_b   1.000
_cell.length_c   1.000
_cell.angle_alpha   90.00
_cell.angle_beta   90.00
_cell.angle_gamma   90.00
#
_symmetry.space_group_name_H-M   'P 1'
#
loop_
_entity.id
_entity.type
_entity.pdbx_description
1 polymer ?
#
loop_
_entity_poly.entity_id
_entity_poly.type
_entity_poly.pdbx_seq_one_letter_code
_entity_poly.pdbx_strand_id
1 'polypeptide(L)'
;MLPGMGAVSTTFMAGVELVRRGKAQPVGSLTQMGTIRLGKRTEGRSPLIKKLVPLAEPKDLIFGGWDIFKDNAYQAAAKAGVLSTEHLGQVKTFLSGIRPMKAAFDHEYVKKLDGAHVKKEKNKYELALQIKEDIANFKKTRRVSRLVTCWCGSTEVFIKPE
;
A
#
# COMPACT_ATOMS: atom_id res chain seq x y z
N MET A 1 -3.12 -0.97 4.57
CA MET A 1 -3.84 0.20 4.07
C MET A 1 -2.83 1.25 3.65
N LEU A 2 -3.06 1.92 2.53
CA LEU A 2 -2.08 2.79 1.87
C LEU A 2 -2.69 4.17 1.59
N PRO A 3 -2.54 5.15 2.50
CA PRO A 3 -2.86 6.54 2.20
C PRO A 3 -1.91 7.04 1.09
N GLY A 4 -2.46 7.63 0.03
CA GLY A 4 -1.73 7.93 -1.20
C GLY A 4 -1.66 6.70 -2.11
N MET A 5 -2.71 6.45 -2.87
CA MET A 5 -2.80 5.38 -3.86
C MET A 5 -2.19 5.79 -5.22
N GLY A 6 -1.03 6.44 -5.18
CA GLY A 6 -0.21 6.78 -6.34
C GLY A 6 0.81 5.69 -6.71
N ALA A 7 1.87 6.09 -7.40
CA ALA A 7 2.85 5.20 -8.02
C ALA A 7 3.39 4.08 -7.11
N VAL A 8 3.82 4.41 -5.89
CA VAL A 8 4.41 3.44 -4.95
C VAL A 8 3.37 2.40 -4.52
N SER A 9 2.21 2.88 -4.05
CA SER A 9 1.12 2.02 -3.57
C SER A 9 0.63 1.07 -4.65
N THR A 10 0.36 1.59 -5.86
CA THR A 10 -0.20 0.77 -6.93
C THR A 10 0.82 -0.19 -7.52
N THR A 11 2.09 0.20 -7.60
CA THR A 11 3.17 -0.71 -8.02
C THR A 11 3.35 -1.84 -7.02
N PHE A 12 3.28 -1.56 -5.71
CA PHE A 12 3.32 -2.59 -4.68
C PHE A 12 2.13 -3.56 -4.80
N MET A 13 0.90 -3.05 -4.94
CA MET A 13 -0.30 -3.89 -5.13
C MET A 13 -0.17 -4.78 -6.38
N ALA A 14 0.27 -4.20 -7.50
CA ALA A 14 0.45 -4.89 -8.77
C ALA A 14 1.53 -5.97 -8.69
N GLY A 15 2.69 -5.64 -8.12
CA GLY A 15 3.81 -6.57 -7.93
C GLY A 15 3.44 -7.74 -7.04
N VAL A 16 2.74 -7.50 -5.93
CA VAL A 16 2.24 -8.58 -5.06
C VAL A 16 1.28 -9.48 -5.82
N GLU A 17 0.36 -8.91 -6.61
CA GLU A 17 -0.60 -9.71 -7.38
C GLU A 17 0.07 -10.53 -8.50
N LEU A 18 1.06 -9.98 -9.19
CA LEU A 18 1.86 -10.72 -10.17
C LEU A 18 2.59 -11.91 -9.53
N VAL A 19 3.18 -11.69 -8.34
CA VAL A 19 3.85 -12.76 -7.57
C VAL A 19 2.86 -13.84 -7.15
N ARG A 20 1.66 -13.47 -6.67
CA ARG A 20 0.61 -14.44 -6.32
C ARG A 20 0.20 -15.32 -7.49
N ARG A 21 0.16 -14.76 -8.69
CA ARG A 21 -0.19 -15.47 -9.93
C ARG A 21 0.97 -16.27 -10.52
N GLY A 22 2.15 -16.24 -9.90
CA GLY A 22 3.37 -16.87 -10.45
C GLY A 22 3.86 -16.20 -11.75
N LYS A 23 3.47 -14.95 -12.00
CA LYS A 23 3.83 -14.17 -13.20
C LYS A 23 5.04 -13.28 -12.98
N ALA A 24 5.49 -13.11 -11.75
CA ALA A 24 6.70 -12.38 -11.42
C ALA A 24 7.39 -12.99 -10.19
N GLN A 25 8.67 -12.66 -10.03
CA GLN A 25 9.44 -12.93 -8.80
C GLN A 25 9.49 -11.68 -7.92
N PRO A 26 9.50 -11.80 -6.58
CA PRO A 26 9.52 -10.66 -5.66
C PRO A 26 10.92 -10.03 -5.52
N VAL A 27 11.54 -9.69 -6.65
CA VAL A 27 12.91 -9.14 -6.73
C VAL A 27 13.02 -7.86 -5.91
N GLY A 28 14.10 -7.75 -5.12
CA GLY A 28 14.34 -6.62 -4.20
C GLY A 28 13.65 -6.76 -2.84
N SER A 29 12.79 -7.75 -2.65
CA SER A 29 12.15 -7.97 -1.35
C SER A 29 13.05 -8.76 -0.38
N LEU A 30 13.57 -8.06 0.64
CA LEU A 30 14.38 -8.67 1.69
C LEU A 30 13.65 -9.83 2.39
N THR A 31 12.37 -9.67 2.69
CA THR A 31 11.62 -10.71 3.42
C THR A 31 11.35 -11.95 2.57
N GLN A 32 11.22 -11.79 1.25
CA GLN A 32 10.85 -12.89 0.35
C GLN A 32 12.04 -13.62 -0.27
N MET A 33 13.15 -12.90 -0.51
CA MET A 33 14.35 -13.41 -1.19
C MET A 33 15.62 -13.33 -0.34
N GLY A 34 15.61 -12.55 0.74
CA GLY A 34 16.76 -12.40 1.62
C GLY A 34 17.06 -13.68 2.42
N THR A 35 18.33 -13.88 2.69
CA THR A 35 18.83 -14.94 3.57
C THR A 35 19.40 -14.34 4.85
N ILE A 36 19.46 -15.15 5.91
CA ILE A 36 20.07 -14.77 7.19
C ILE A 36 21.09 -15.83 7.57
N ARG A 37 22.32 -15.41 7.85
CA ARG A 37 23.38 -16.33 8.28
C ARG A 37 23.15 -16.73 9.73
N LEU A 38 23.15 -18.03 9.98
CA LEU A 38 23.09 -18.63 11.30
C LEU A 38 24.42 -19.34 11.59
N GLY A 39 24.99 -19.11 12.77
CA GLY A 39 26.26 -19.73 13.16
C GLY A 39 27.49 -19.12 12.49
N LYS A 40 28.59 -19.89 12.47
CA LYS A 40 29.87 -19.45 11.90
C LYS A 40 29.83 -19.44 10.37
N ARG A 41 30.70 -18.62 9.75
CA ARG A 41 30.82 -18.53 8.28
C ARG A 41 31.10 -19.88 7.61
N THR A 42 31.84 -20.75 8.28
CA THR A 42 32.24 -22.08 7.78
C THR A 42 31.09 -23.09 7.73
N GLU A 43 29.97 -22.83 8.40
CA GLU A 43 28.83 -23.76 8.47
C GLU A 43 27.90 -23.68 7.24
N GLY A 44 28.05 -22.66 6.38
CA GLY A 44 27.26 -22.52 5.16
C GLY A 44 25.74 -22.35 5.38
N ARG A 45 25.31 -22.06 6.62
CA ARG A 45 23.90 -22.06 7.02
C ARG A 45 23.27 -20.67 6.84
N SER A 46 22.68 -20.46 5.66
CA SER A 46 22.00 -19.20 5.29
C SER A 46 20.60 -19.44 4.75
N PRO A 47 19.62 -19.88 5.58
CA PRO A 47 18.25 -20.06 5.13
C PRO A 47 17.59 -18.74 4.69
N LEU A 48 16.53 -18.85 3.89
CA LEU A 48 15.66 -17.71 3.58
C LEU A 48 15.01 -17.18 4.87
N ILE A 49 14.90 -15.86 5.01
CA ILE A 49 14.28 -15.21 6.17
C ILE A 49 12.87 -15.73 6.41
N LYS A 50 12.06 -15.84 5.35
CA LYS A 50 10.69 -16.39 5.43
C LYS A 50 10.59 -17.87 5.85
N LYS A 51 11.68 -18.63 5.77
CA LYS A 51 11.74 -20.02 6.26
C LYS A 51 12.16 -20.09 7.73
N LEU A 52 12.68 -19.00 8.30
CA LEU A 52 13.15 -18.94 9.68
C LEU A 52 12.08 -18.42 10.64
N VAL A 53 11.28 -17.43 10.24
CA VAL A 53 10.27 -16.80 11.09
C VAL A 53 8.90 -16.79 10.42
N PRO A 54 7.79 -16.89 11.19
CA PRO A 54 6.44 -16.94 10.63
C PRO A 54 6.02 -15.55 10.14
N LEU A 55 6.27 -15.28 8.85
CA LEU A 55 5.80 -14.08 8.17
C LEU A 55 4.49 -14.35 7.44
N ALA A 56 3.64 -13.33 7.37
CA ALA A 56 2.49 -13.36 6.47
C ALA A 56 2.98 -13.48 5.02
N GLU A 57 2.34 -14.35 4.24
CA GLU A 57 2.69 -14.55 2.85
C GLU A 57 2.08 -13.46 1.96
N PRO A 58 2.63 -13.20 0.76
CA PRO A 58 2.03 -12.27 -0.17
C PRO A 58 0.55 -12.54 -0.45
N LYS A 59 0.11 -13.81 -0.47
CA LYS A 59 -1.29 -14.20 -0.69
C LYS A 59 -2.25 -13.78 0.44
N ASP A 60 -1.73 -13.55 1.65
CA ASP A 60 -2.53 -13.20 2.83
C ASP A 60 -2.85 -11.69 2.90
N LEU A 61 -2.21 -10.87 2.06
CA LEU A 61 -2.39 -9.42 2.08
C LEU A 61 -3.73 -8.99 1.48
N ILE A 62 -4.41 -8.02 2.08
CA ILE A 62 -5.59 -7.39 1.47
C ILE A 62 -5.34 -5.89 1.42
N PHE A 63 -5.62 -5.29 0.25
CA PHE A 63 -5.30 -3.90 -0.03
C PHE A 63 -6.52 -2.99 0.05
N GLY A 64 -6.27 -1.78 0.50
CA GLY A 64 -7.20 -0.66 0.62
C GLY A 64 -6.41 0.58 0.97
N GLY A 65 -7.02 1.75 0.84
CA GLY A 65 -6.31 3.00 1.04
C GLY A 65 -7.20 4.21 0.82
N TRP A 66 -6.56 5.37 0.86
CA TRP A 66 -7.20 6.66 0.67
C TRP A 66 -6.43 7.44 -0.38
N ASP A 67 -7.15 8.27 -1.14
CA ASP A 67 -6.53 9.20 -2.06
C ASP A 67 -7.44 10.42 -2.26
N ILE A 68 -6.85 11.55 -2.65
CA ILE A 68 -7.58 12.76 -3.02
C ILE A 68 -8.11 12.68 -4.47
N PHE A 69 -7.67 11.68 -5.23
CA PHE A 69 -8.18 11.34 -6.56
C PHE A 69 -9.11 10.12 -6.53
N LYS A 70 -10.01 10.03 -7.52
CA LYS A 70 -11.03 8.95 -7.61
C LYS A 70 -10.56 7.71 -8.39
N ASP A 71 -9.35 7.76 -8.94
CA ASP A 71 -8.81 6.68 -9.76
C ASP A 71 -8.76 5.38 -8.96
N ASN A 72 -9.22 4.28 -9.57
CA ASN A 72 -8.94 2.96 -9.01
C ASN A 72 -7.44 2.64 -9.14
N ALA A 73 -6.97 1.60 -8.45
CA ALA A 73 -5.55 1.27 -8.43
C ALA A 73 -4.98 0.96 -9.83
N TYR A 74 -5.78 0.44 -10.77
CA TYR A 74 -5.34 0.22 -12.15
C TYR A 74 -5.12 1.54 -12.89
N GLN A 75 -6.07 2.47 -12.80
CA GLN A 75 -5.99 3.78 -13.44
C GLN A 75 -4.79 4.57 -12.90
N ALA A 76 -4.61 4.58 -11.57
CA ALA A 76 -3.47 5.22 -10.94
C ALA A 76 -2.14 4.56 -11.33
N ALA A 77 -2.06 3.21 -11.39
CA ALA A 77 -0.88 2.50 -11.88
C ALA A 77 -0.54 2.84 -13.33
N ALA A 78 -1.56 2.89 -14.20
CA ALA A 78 -1.38 3.22 -15.61
C ALA A 78 -0.87 4.65 -15.79
N LYS A 79 -1.42 5.62 -15.04
CA LYS A 79 -0.95 7.02 -15.03
C LYS A 79 0.47 7.14 -14.49
N ALA A 80 0.85 6.33 -13.50
CA ALA A 80 2.18 6.35 -12.91
C ALA A 80 3.28 5.84 -13.88
N GLY A 81 2.93 4.98 -14.84
CA GLY A 81 3.85 4.53 -15.89
C GLY A 81 5.05 3.70 -15.39
N VAL A 82 4.97 3.12 -14.18
CA VAL A 82 6.08 2.35 -13.59
C VAL A 82 6.18 0.94 -14.17
N LEU A 83 5.05 0.28 -14.37
CA LEU A 83 4.98 -1.08 -14.94
C LEU A 83 4.68 -1.03 -16.43
N SER A 84 5.21 -2.00 -17.18
CA SER A 84 4.85 -2.19 -18.58
C SER A 84 3.35 -2.47 -18.72
N THR A 85 2.79 -2.08 -19.87
CA THR A 85 1.38 -2.30 -20.21
C THR A 85 0.99 -3.78 -20.16
N GLU A 86 1.91 -4.66 -20.58
CA GLU A 86 1.74 -6.11 -20.51
C GLU A 86 1.62 -6.61 -19.06
N HIS A 87 2.56 -6.24 -18.18
CA HIS A 87 2.51 -6.62 -16.77
C HIS A 87 1.26 -6.07 -16.09
N LEU A 88 0.91 -4.83 -16.35
CA LEU A 88 -0.26 -4.20 -15.75
C LEU A 88 -1.58 -4.83 -16.26
N GLY A 89 -1.62 -5.23 -17.54
CA GLY A 89 -2.74 -5.95 -18.14
C GLY A 89 -3.06 -7.26 -17.43
N GLN A 90 -2.04 -8.01 -17.00
CA GLN A 90 -2.19 -9.29 -16.29
C GLN A 90 -2.89 -9.18 -14.93
N VAL A 91 -2.88 -7.99 -14.31
CA VAL A 91 -3.47 -7.74 -12.99
C VAL A 91 -4.60 -6.70 -13.01
N LYS A 92 -5.07 -6.32 -14.21
CA LYS A 92 -6.10 -5.29 -14.42
C LYS A 92 -7.37 -5.53 -13.62
N THR A 93 -7.92 -6.75 -13.68
CA THR A 93 -9.16 -7.11 -12.97
C THR A 93 -9.02 -6.91 -11.46
N PHE A 94 -7.89 -7.36 -10.88
CA PHE A 94 -7.62 -7.22 -9.45
C PHE A 94 -7.50 -5.76 -9.03
N LEU A 95 -6.64 -4.99 -9.71
CA LEU A 95 -6.40 -3.58 -9.37
C LEU A 95 -7.63 -2.70 -9.62
N SER A 96 -8.44 -3.00 -10.63
CA SER A 96 -9.66 -2.23 -10.91
C SER A 96 -10.71 -2.38 -9.80
N GLY A 97 -10.67 -3.48 -9.04
CA GLY A 97 -11.51 -3.72 -7.87
C GLY A 97 -11.09 -2.96 -6.61
N ILE A 98 -9.92 -2.31 -6.62
CA ILE A 98 -9.40 -1.55 -5.48
C ILE A 98 -9.63 -0.06 -5.77
N ARG A 99 -10.58 0.54 -5.06
CA ARG A 99 -10.90 1.97 -5.14
C ARG A 99 -10.49 2.67 -3.85
N PRO A 100 -9.91 3.88 -3.93
CA PRO A 100 -9.56 4.65 -2.74
C PRO A 100 -10.81 5.15 -2.03
N MET A 101 -10.76 5.15 -0.70
CA MET A 101 -11.68 5.93 0.12
C MET A 101 -11.29 7.42 0.05
N LYS A 102 -12.21 8.32 0.44
CA LYS A 102 -11.93 9.76 0.46
C LYS A 102 -10.85 10.08 1.48
N ALA A 103 -9.80 10.79 1.10
CA ALA A 103 -8.71 11.15 2.00
C ALA A 103 -9.05 12.33 2.92
N ALA A 104 -8.40 12.40 4.08
CA ALA A 104 -8.21 13.67 4.78
C ALA A 104 -7.13 14.47 4.04
N PHE A 105 -7.38 15.75 3.79
CA PHE A 105 -6.47 16.60 3.03
C PHE A 105 -6.51 18.03 3.54
N ASP A 106 -5.34 18.64 3.65
CA ASP A 106 -5.16 19.98 4.19
C ASP A 106 -4.02 20.69 3.44
N HIS A 107 -4.34 21.84 2.84
CA HIS A 107 -3.39 22.64 2.05
C HIS A 107 -2.28 23.27 2.89
N GLU A 108 -2.45 23.35 4.22
CA GLU A 108 -1.37 23.75 5.12
C GLU A 108 -0.17 22.80 5.01
N TYR A 109 -0.45 21.51 4.79
CA TYR A 109 0.54 20.44 4.73
C TYR A 109 1.05 20.21 3.30
N VAL A 110 0.16 20.34 2.30
CA VAL A 110 0.47 20.10 0.88
C VAL A 110 -0.10 21.21 -0.01
N LYS A 111 0.77 22.10 -0.49
CA LYS A 111 0.36 23.34 -1.19
C LYS A 111 0.02 23.19 -2.68
N LYS A 112 0.62 22.22 -3.37
CA LYS A 112 0.61 22.11 -4.85
C LYS A 112 -0.30 21.01 -5.40
N LEU A 113 -1.11 20.40 -4.55
CA LEU A 113 -2.03 19.34 -4.92
C LEU A 113 -3.43 19.76 -4.55
N ASP A 114 -4.39 19.37 -5.37
CA ASP A 114 -5.81 19.50 -5.09
C ASP A 114 -6.51 18.25 -5.66
N GLY A 115 -7.59 17.83 -5.01
CA GLY A 115 -8.31 16.63 -5.36
C GLY A 115 -9.73 16.63 -4.83
N ALA A 116 -10.68 16.27 -5.69
CA ALA A 116 -12.09 16.30 -5.35
C ALA A 116 -12.55 15.13 -4.45
N HIS A 117 -11.68 14.16 -4.16
CA HIS A 117 -12.00 12.96 -3.37
C HIS A 117 -11.59 13.10 -1.90
N VAL A 118 -11.93 14.23 -1.29
CA VAL A 118 -11.58 14.57 0.08
C VAL A 118 -12.77 14.45 1.03
N LYS A 119 -12.49 14.09 2.29
CA LYS A 119 -13.46 14.17 3.39
C LYS A 119 -13.72 15.64 3.70
N LYS A 120 -14.97 15.97 4.04
CA LYS A 120 -15.40 17.34 4.34
C LYS A 120 -15.99 17.36 5.74
N GLU A 121 -15.16 17.66 6.73
CA GLU A 121 -15.57 17.70 8.13
C GLU A 121 -15.22 19.04 8.76
N LYS A 122 -15.86 19.34 9.90
CA LYS A 122 -15.78 20.66 10.55
C LYS A 122 -14.41 20.95 11.17
N ASN A 123 -13.70 19.91 11.61
CA ASN A 123 -12.42 20.04 12.30
C ASN A 123 -11.58 18.75 12.19
N LYS A 124 -10.32 18.81 12.63
CA LYS A 124 -9.36 17.68 12.57
C LYS A 124 -9.80 16.49 13.43
N TYR A 125 -10.56 16.70 14.51
CA TYR A 125 -11.09 15.62 15.35
C TYR A 125 -12.14 14.78 14.59
N GLU A 126 -13.09 15.44 13.92
CA GLU A 126 -14.10 14.76 13.10
C GLU A 126 -13.47 14.02 11.91
N LEU A 127 -12.44 14.60 11.27
CA LEU A 127 -11.65 13.89 10.24
C LEU A 127 -11.01 12.61 10.80
N ALA A 128 -10.43 12.67 12.00
CA ALA A 128 -9.82 11.51 12.64
C ALA A 128 -10.87 10.43 12.97
N LEU A 129 -12.07 10.82 13.42
CA LEU A 129 -13.17 9.88 13.66
C LEU A 129 -13.62 9.18 12.36
N GLN A 130 -13.76 9.94 11.27
CA GLN A 130 -14.08 9.38 9.95
C GLN A 130 -13.01 8.39 9.44
N ILE A 131 -11.72 8.67 9.68
CA ILE A 131 -10.64 7.74 9.32
C ILE A 131 -10.68 6.48 10.21
N LYS A 132 -10.96 6.62 11.50
CA LYS A 132 -11.15 5.47 12.41
C LYS A 132 -12.32 4.60 11.95
N GLU A 133 -13.41 5.21 11.54
CA GLU A 133 -14.57 4.51 10.99
C GLU A 133 -14.23 3.75 9.70
N ASP A 134 -13.54 4.39 8.74
CA ASP A 134 -13.07 3.73 7.52
C ASP A 134 -12.23 2.48 7.83
N ILE A 135 -11.31 2.58 8.79
CA ILE A 135 -10.45 1.47 9.23
C ILE A 135 -11.29 0.33 9.83
N ALA A 136 -12.23 0.66 10.71
CA ALA A 136 -13.12 -0.32 11.34
C ALA A 136 -14.03 -1.03 10.32
N ASN A 137 -14.61 -0.26 9.40
CA ASN A 137 -15.44 -0.76 8.32
C ASN A 137 -14.63 -1.65 7.36
N PHE A 138 -13.41 -1.26 7.00
CA PHE A 138 -12.52 -2.08 6.19
C PHE A 138 -12.18 -3.40 6.90
N LYS A 139 -11.87 -3.37 8.21
CA LYS A 139 -11.62 -4.58 9.01
C LYS A 139 -12.81 -5.55 8.94
N LYS A 140 -14.01 -5.03 9.21
CA LYS A 140 -15.26 -5.82 9.26
C LYS A 140 -15.63 -6.39 7.90
N THR A 141 -15.64 -5.55 6.86
CA THR A 141 -16.08 -5.93 5.51
C THR A 141 -15.11 -6.90 4.83
N ARG A 142 -13.80 -6.72 5.04
CA ARG A 142 -12.77 -7.60 4.47
C ARG A 142 -12.40 -8.79 5.35
N ARG A 143 -12.99 -8.88 6.56
CA ARG A 143 -12.78 -9.96 7.53
C ARG A 143 -11.30 -10.20 7.85
N VAL A 144 -10.55 -9.13 8.08
CA VAL A 144 -9.12 -9.19 8.41
C VAL A 144 -8.89 -9.11 9.92
N SER A 145 -7.95 -9.90 10.43
CA SER A 145 -7.60 -9.93 11.86
C SER A 145 -6.68 -8.76 12.26
N ARG A 146 -5.75 -8.39 11.38
CA ARG A 146 -4.74 -7.35 11.59
C ARG A 146 -4.73 -6.34 10.45
N LEU A 147 -4.49 -5.08 10.81
CA LEU A 147 -4.35 -3.96 9.88
C LEU A 147 -3.01 -3.29 10.10
N VAL A 148 -2.36 -2.91 9.00
CA VAL A 148 -1.16 -2.09 9.00
C VAL A 148 -1.41 -0.94 8.04
N THR A 149 -1.07 0.27 8.45
CA THR A 149 -1.12 1.46 7.58
C THR A 149 0.30 1.88 7.27
N CYS A 150 0.60 2.11 5.99
CA CYS A 150 1.91 2.62 5.54
C CYS A 150 1.64 3.88 4.71
N TRP A 151 2.17 5.02 5.16
CA TRP A 151 1.98 6.29 4.48
C TRP A 151 2.74 6.31 3.16
N CYS A 152 2.01 6.50 2.06
CA CYS A 152 2.53 6.67 0.71
C CYS A 152 1.95 7.93 0.04
N GLY A 153 1.46 8.86 0.87
CA GLY A 153 0.98 10.16 0.44
C GLY A 153 2.12 11.05 -0.02
N SER A 154 1.76 12.18 -0.62
CA SER A 154 2.73 13.21 -0.97
C SER A 154 3.48 13.70 0.26
N THR A 155 4.74 14.08 0.08
CA THR A 155 5.56 14.66 1.14
C THR A 155 4.90 15.95 1.64
N GLU A 156 4.64 16.00 2.94
CA GLU A 156 4.09 17.17 3.62
C GLU A 156 5.21 18.11 4.05
N VAL A 157 4.89 19.38 4.26
CA VAL A 157 5.84 20.34 4.84
C VAL A 157 6.20 19.94 6.28
N PHE A 158 7.42 20.26 6.70
CA PHE A 158 7.83 20.07 8.09
C PHE A 158 7.14 21.07 9.00
N ILE A 159 6.56 20.58 10.09
CA ILE A 159 6.00 21.40 11.17
C ILE A 159 6.96 21.38 12.34
N LYS A 160 7.39 22.56 12.79
CA LYS A 160 8.20 22.69 14.00
C LYS A 160 7.34 22.34 15.22
N PRO A 161 7.81 21.43 16.10
CA PRO A 161 7.19 21.26 17.41
C PRO A 161 7.23 22.58 18.18
N GLU A 162 6.14 22.89 18.90
CA GLU A 162 6.10 23.96 19.89
C GLU A 162 6.87 23.59 21.15
#